data_AF-A0A9D8K1H5-F1
#
_entry.id   AF-A0A9D8K1H5-F1
#
_cell.length_a   1.000
_cell.length_b   1.000
_cell.length_c   1.000
_cell.angle_alpha   90.00
_cell.angle_beta   90.00
_cell.angle_gamma   90.00
#
_symmetry.space_group_name_H-M   'P 1'
#
loop_
_entity.id
_entity.type
_entity.pdbx_description
1 polymer ?
#
loop_
_entity_poly.entity_id
_entity_poly.type
_entity_poly.pdbx_seq_one_letter_code
_entity_poly.pdbx_strand_id
1 'polypeptide(L)'
;MELLQSAVVPQIIVILGMLNVLTGAAIFFSCRCIPGARLMGKLMKYRSYQGFYKYHCYIWRVFWPSVFVHSLLALLFFGLPF
;
A
#
# COMPACT_ATOMS: atom_id res chain seq x y z
N MET A 1 1.20 24.67 13.69
CA MET A 1 0.85 23.78 14.82
C MET A 1 -0.65 23.53 14.95
N GLU A 2 -1.53 24.40 14.44
CA GLU A 2 -2.99 24.14 14.48
C GLU A 2 -3.48 23.00 13.56
N LEU A 3 -2.81 22.78 12.43
CA LEU A 3 -3.10 21.66 11.52
C LEU A 3 -2.86 20.28 12.17
N LEU A 4 -1.99 20.20 13.19
CA LEU A 4 -1.70 18.94 13.89
C LEU A 4 -2.69 18.67 15.03
N GLN A 5 -3.49 19.65 15.47
CA GLN A 5 -4.53 19.47 16.49
C GLN A 5 -5.91 19.20 15.87
N SER A 6 -6.04 19.33 14.55
CA SER A 6 -7.28 19.11 13.82
C SER A 6 -7.46 17.62 13.51
N ALA A 7 -8.71 17.12 13.65
CA ALA A 7 -9.09 15.73 13.37
C ALA A 7 -8.78 15.25 11.93
N VAL A 8 -8.39 16.17 11.05
CA VAL A 8 -8.03 15.92 9.65
C VAL A 8 -6.77 15.06 9.53
N VAL A 9 -5.74 15.29 10.36
CA VAL A 9 -4.48 14.51 10.28
C VAL A 9 -4.68 13.03 10.64
N PRO A 10 -5.36 12.65 11.74
CA PRO A 10 -5.60 11.25 12.03
C PRO A 10 -6.52 10.58 11.00
N GLN A 11 -7.49 11.31 10.41
CA GLN A 11 -8.28 10.80 9.28
C GLN A 11 -7.41 10.49 8.05
N ILE A 12 -6.50 11.40 7.70
CA ILE A 12 -5.54 11.19 6.60
C ILE A 12 -4.65 9.97 6.88
N ILE A 13 -4.17 9.81 8.12
CA ILE A 13 -3.37 8.64 8.52
C ILE A 13 -4.17 7.36 8.32
N VAL A 14 -5.42 7.29 8.78
CA VAL A 14 -6.28 6.10 8.60
C VAL A 14 -6.54 5.80 7.12
N ILE A 15 -6.86 6.83 6.31
CA ILE A 15 -7.10 6.67 4.87
C ILE A 15 -5.85 6.15 4.16
N LEU A 16 -4.68 6.75 4.44
CA LEU A 16 -3.40 6.28 3.90
C LEU A 16 -3.08 4.85 4.36
N GLY A 17 -3.41 4.51 5.60
CA GLY A 17 -3.27 3.15 6.13
C GLY A 17 -4.13 2.14 5.37
N MET A 18 -5.41 2.44 5.14
CA MET A 18 -6.29 1.60 4.33
C MET A 18 -5.79 1.47 2.89
N LEU A 19 -5.33 2.56 2.27
CA LEU A 19 -4.74 2.53 0.94
C LEU A 19 -3.51 1.62 0.88
N ASN A 20 -2.64 1.69 1.90
CA ASN A 20 -1.47 0.82 2.02
C ASN A 20 -1.87 -0.66 2.16
N VAL A 21 -2.91 -0.98 2.94
CA VAL A 21 -3.40 -2.37 3.05
C VAL A 21 -3.92 -2.87 1.71
N LEU A 22 -4.73 -2.07 1.00
CA LEU A 22 -5.31 -2.45 -0.29
C LEU A 22 -4.22 -2.61 -1.37
N THR A 23 -3.30 -1.66 -1.46
CA THR A 23 -2.19 -1.70 -2.43
C THR A 23 -1.16 -2.77 -2.08
N GLY A 24 -0.89 -3.01 -0.79
CA GLY A 24 -0.06 -4.11 -0.31
C GLY A 24 -0.66 -5.49 -0.63
N ALA A 25 -1.97 -5.65 -0.44
CA ALA A 25 -2.68 -6.86 -0.86
C ALA A 25 -2.63 -7.03 -2.39
N ALA A 26 -2.87 -5.95 -3.15
CA ALA A 26 -2.76 -5.98 -4.61
C ALA A 26 -1.35 -6.37 -5.07
N ILE A 27 -0.30 -5.84 -4.43
CA ILE A 27 1.10 -6.21 -4.65
C ILE A 27 1.29 -7.69 -4.33
N PHE A 28 0.82 -8.18 -3.19
CA PHE A 28 0.96 -9.58 -2.79
C PHE A 28 0.37 -10.53 -3.84
N PHE A 29 -0.82 -10.23 -4.35
CA PHE A 29 -1.48 -11.05 -5.37
C PHE A 29 -0.88 -10.90 -6.77
N SER A 30 -0.17 -9.82 -7.06
CA SER A 30 0.47 -9.59 -8.38
C SER A 30 1.97 -9.90 -8.42
N CYS A 31 2.66 -9.98 -7.29
CA CYS A 31 4.12 -10.11 -7.25
C CYS A 31 4.57 -11.54 -7.49
N ARG A 32 5.28 -11.83 -8.58
CA ARG A 32 5.83 -13.19 -8.82
C ARG A 32 6.88 -13.64 -7.79
N CYS A 33 7.46 -12.68 -7.04
CA CYS A 33 8.61 -12.90 -6.17
C CYS A 33 8.23 -13.49 -4.80
N ILE A 34 6.95 -13.40 -4.41
CA ILE A 34 6.49 -13.94 -3.14
C ILE A 34 6.13 -15.43 -3.34
N PRO A 35 6.55 -16.35 -2.44
CA PRO A 35 6.28 -17.78 -2.59
C PRO A 35 4.78 -18.11 -2.73
N GLY A 36 3.88 -17.33 -2.13
CA GLY A 36 2.42 -17.43 -2.31
C GLY A 36 1.94 -17.13 -3.74
N ALA A 37 2.70 -16.36 -4.50
CA ALA A 37 2.38 -16.04 -5.89
C ALA A 37 2.73 -17.15 -6.89
N ARG A 38 3.39 -18.24 -6.48
CA ARG A 38 3.48 -19.44 -7.34
C ARG A 38 2.11 -20.01 -7.68
N LEU A 39 1.14 -19.87 -6.77
CA LEU A 39 -0.25 -20.23 -7.04
C LEU A 39 -0.88 -19.30 -8.07
N MET A 40 -0.64 -18.00 -7.93
CA MET A 40 -1.13 -16.97 -8.86
C MET A 40 -0.41 -16.96 -10.21
N GLY A 41 0.82 -17.50 -10.29
CA GLY A 41 1.56 -17.67 -11.55
C GLY A 41 0.83 -18.55 -12.55
N LYS A 42 0.02 -19.51 -12.09
CA LYS A 42 -0.87 -20.31 -12.96
C LYS A 42 -2.00 -19.50 -13.59
N LEU A 43 -2.35 -18.33 -13.02
CA LEU A 43 -3.34 -17.42 -13.57
C LEU A 43 -2.78 -16.49 -14.66
N MET A 44 -1.45 -16.46 -14.90
CA MET A 44 -0.85 -15.71 -16.03
C MET A 44 -1.34 -16.15 -17.40
N LYS A 45 -1.97 -17.33 -17.51
CA LYS A 45 -2.63 -17.78 -18.74
C LYS A 45 -3.88 -16.95 -19.11
N TYR A 46 -4.48 -16.24 -18.16
CA TYR A 46 -5.66 -15.41 -18.40
C TYR A 46 -5.27 -13.96 -18.71
N ARG A 47 -5.84 -13.39 -19.79
CA ARG A 47 -5.61 -12.00 -20.20
C ARG A 47 -5.93 -10.99 -19.09
N SER A 48 -6.95 -11.25 -18.28
CA SER A 48 -7.33 -10.38 -17.16
C SER A 48 -6.21 -10.26 -16.12
N TYR A 49 -5.53 -11.37 -15.81
CA TYR A 49 -4.41 -11.37 -14.87
C TYR A 49 -3.17 -10.70 -15.47
N GLN A 50 -2.93 -10.84 -16.78
CA GLN A 50 -1.86 -10.10 -17.47
C GLN A 50 -2.09 -8.58 -17.42
N GLY A 51 -3.35 -8.12 -17.54
CA GLY A 51 -3.72 -6.72 -17.37
C GLY A 51 -3.42 -6.23 -15.96
N PHE A 52 -3.84 -6.97 -14.93
CA PHE A 52 -3.54 -6.65 -13.54
C PHE A 52 -2.02 -6.60 -13.26
N TYR A 53 -1.26 -7.54 -13.83
CA TYR A 53 0.18 -7.59 -13.71
C TYR A 53 0.89 -6.35 -14.31
N LYS A 54 0.37 -5.77 -15.40
CA LYS A 54 0.93 -4.51 -15.95
C LYS A 54 0.86 -3.35 -14.94
N TYR A 55 -0.17 -3.32 -14.10
CA TYR A 55 -0.30 -2.31 -13.05
C TYR A 55 0.59 -2.58 -11.84
N HIS A 56 1.18 -3.77 -11.69
CA HIS A 56 2.02 -4.13 -10.54
C HIS A 56 3.12 -3.09 -10.26
N CYS A 57 3.86 -2.69 -11.30
CA CYS A 57 4.96 -1.74 -11.15
C CYS A 57 4.44 -0.33 -10.79
N TYR A 58 3.27 0.06 -11.32
CA TYR A 58 2.62 1.32 -10.94
C TYR A 58 2.14 1.30 -9.49
N ILE A 59 1.56 0.19 -9.02
CA ILE A 59 1.13 0.02 -7.63
C ILE A 59 2.33 0.14 -6.69
N TRP A 60 3.48 -0.47 -7.02
CA TRP A 60 4.72 -0.30 -6.26
C TRP A 60 5.17 1.16 -6.14
N ARG A 61 5.06 1.90 -7.25
CA ARG A 61 5.44 3.32 -7.30
C ARG A 61 4.52 4.22 -6.48
N VAL A 62 3.28 3.82 -6.24
CA VAL A 62 2.33 4.55 -5.36
C VAL A 62 2.43 4.08 -3.92
N PHE A 63 2.61 2.77 -3.70
CA PHE A 63 2.67 2.15 -2.39
C PHE A 63 3.83 2.68 -1.54
N TRP A 64 5.05 2.78 -2.11
CA TRP A 64 6.21 3.26 -1.34
C TRP A 64 6.08 4.69 -0.84
N PRO A 65 5.75 5.68 -1.68
CA PRO A 65 5.47 7.03 -1.20
C PRO A 65 4.34 7.06 -0.18
N SER A 66 3.27 6.29 -0.39
CA SER A 66 2.12 6.24 0.51
C SER A 66 2.49 5.65 1.89
N VAL A 67 3.26 4.57 1.94
CA VAL A 67 3.79 3.97 3.17
C VAL A 67 4.72 4.93 3.88
N PHE A 68 5.62 5.60 3.15
CA PHE A 68 6.53 6.58 3.72
C PHE A 68 5.79 7.76 4.35
N VAL A 69 4.86 8.38 3.62
CA VAL A 69 4.06 9.51 4.12
C VAL A 69 3.17 9.07 5.29
N HIS A 70 2.53 7.91 5.20
CA HIS A 70 1.72 7.36 6.30
C HIS A 70 2.56 7.16 7.56
N SER A 71 3.72 6.52 7.44
CA SER A 71 4.59 6.24 8.57
C SER A 71 5.14 7.52 9.17
N LEU A 72 5.58 8.47 8.34
CA LEU A 72 6.06 9.77 8.79
C LEU A 72 4.96 10.55 9.55
N LEU A 73 3.74 10.62 9.01
CA LEU A 73 2.62 11.28 9.67
C LEU A 73 2.24 10.57 10.98
N ALA A 74 2.21 9.24 10.99
CA ALA A 74 1.93 8.46 12.18
C ALA A 74 2.96 8.72 13.29
N LEU A 75 4.25 8.76 12.94
CA LEU A 75 5.33 9.05 13.89
C LEU A 75 5.28 10.49 14.41
N LEU A 76 4.97 11.47 13.55
CA LEU A 76 4.86 12.86 13.96
C LEU A 76 3.62 13.12 14.83
N PHE A 77 2.53 12.38 14.63
CA PHE A 77 1.26 12.60 15.33
C PHE A 77 1.11 11.76 16.60
N PHE A 78 1.39 10.46 16.52
CA PHE A 78 1.26 9.52 17.65
C PHE A 78 2.57 9.32 18.42
N GLY A 79 3.69 9.79 17.87
CA GLY A 79 5.02 9.53 18.45
C GLY A 79 5.51 8.11 18.17
N LEU A 80 6.63 7.77 18.82
CA LEU A 80 7.19 6.42 18.82
C LEU A 80 6.76 5.74 20.13
N PRO A 81 5.96 4.66 20.09
CA PRO A 81 5.49 3.98 21.31
C PRO A 81 6.56 3.00 21.84
N PHE A 82 7.78 3.49 22.08
CA PHE A 82 8.87 2.72 22.71
C PHE A 82 9.38 3.44 23.95
#